data_AF-A0A9D4Q826-F1
#
_entry.id   AF-A0A9D4Q826-F1
#
_cell.length_a   1.000
_cell.length_b   1.000
_cell.length_c   1.000
_cell.angle_alpha   90.00
_cell.angle_beta   90.00
_cell.angle_gamma   90.00
#
_symmetry.space_group_name_H-M   'P 1'
#
loop_
_entity.id
_entity.type
_entity.pdbx_description
1 polymer ?
#
loop_
_entity_poly.entity_id
_entity_poly.type
_entity_poly.pdbx_seq_one_letter_code
_entity_poly.pdbx_strand_id
1 'polypeptide(L)'
;MVKRTGKTTGASDLVQCGECTRWCYLDETAFTSLADAEEVSFECKLCEKVKAAVQRMEACIEELKGELKVEREQRIELQAELGEARERGEATASLVEQMEANLRKERERRAELEERVKALMALDSGPKQCEAKGKDNTESQAETGKKGDLGAAVAHVGTGDSRRKSYSDVARQSSGGAKQGAPAAGWLSRVGGTQERLDRRRVLVVGDSSVARVEQGVLTTVKADRRVKVEAQSGKCMTDALAKAQELVGDSMEGENLVIIHAGLNDALKGKSQNLQRQLEDGVHKLREASEGVHVTICTIPEVWGQSGGMERRVIEGNCVIRGMSRQLGYSVMEVNKDVYEPGFRPFAQDGIHYSGATGRRVGNRMGRQATAFLGGPSALRPPV
;
A
#
# COMPACT_ATOMS: atom_id res chain seq x y z
N MET A 1 -2.47 19.75 43.87
CA MET A 1 -2.41 18.66 44.88
C MET A 1 -0.96 18.25 45.03
N VAL A 2 -0.45 18.20 46.27
CA VAL A 2 0.98 17.98 46.54
C VAL A 2 1.19 16.62 47.20
N LYS A 3 2.27 15.91 46.83
CA LYS A 3 2.59 14.61 47.42
C LYS A 3 4.09 14.47 47.67
N ARG A 4 4.48 14.26 48.93
CA ARG A 4 5.85 13.85 49.30
C ARG A 4 5.96 12.33 49.22
N THR A 5 6.80 11.82 48.33
CA THR A 5 7.09 10.38 48.26
C THR A 5 8.33 10.06 49.10
N GLY A 6 8.10 9.71 50.37
CA GLY A 6 9.16 9.27 51.28
C GLY A 6 9.39 7.76 51.21
N LYS A 7 10.37 7.31 50.44
CA LYS A 7 11.14 6.06 50.63
C LYS A 7 12.25 6.02 49.58
N THR A 8 13.50 5.94 50.04
CA THR A 8 14.80 5.87 49.32
C THR A 8 15.47 7.20 48.96
N THR A 9 16.41 7.62 49.82
CA THR A 9 17.68 8.37 49.59
C THR A 9 17.74 9.59 48.66
N GLY A 10 16.60 10.12 48.21
CA GLY A 10 16.47 11.41 47.55
C GLY A 10 14.98 11.72 47.46
N ALA A 11 14.43 12.40 48.46
CA ALA A 11 13.03 12.79 48.44
C ALA A 11 12.84 13.82 47.32
N SER A 12 12.29 13.40 46.19
CA SER A 12 11.88 14.30 45.14
C SER A 12 10.47 14.80 45.46
N ASP A 13 10.33 16.09 45.67
CA ASP A 13 9.04 16.74 45.86
C ASP A 13 8.28 16.75 44.51
N LEU A 14 7.01 16.32 44.53
CA LEU A 14 6.16 16.21 43.35
C LEU A 14 4.94 17.13 43.44
N VAL A 15 4.66 17.82 42.34
CA VAL A 15 3.50 18.70 42.15
C VAL A 15 2.62 18.13 41.05
N GLN A 16 1.31 18.03 41.29
CA GLN A 16 0.36 17.55 40.29
C GLN A 16 -0.11 18.70 39.38
N CYS A 17 0.00 18.51 38.07
CA CYS A 17 -0.60 19.39 37.06
C CYS A 17 -2.12 19.42 37.21
N GLY A 18 -2.70 20.62 37.32
CA GLY A 18 -4.14 20.83 37.46
C GLY A 18 -4.95 20.45 36.21
N GLU A 19 -4.33 20.52 35.03
CA GLU A 19 -4.98 20.23 33.75
C GLU A 19 -5.00 18.73 33.41
N CYS A 20 -3.82 18.09 33.39
CA CYS A 20 -3.70 16.70 32.93
C CYS A 20 -3.46 15.69 34.05
N THR A 21 -3.48 16.13 35.32
CA THR A 21 -3.27 15.30 36.52
C THR A 21 -1.90 14.62 36.62
N ARG A 22 -0.98 14.91 35.70
CA ARG A 22 0.40 14.38 35.68
C ARG A 22 1.19 14.93 36.86
N TRP A 23 1.97 14.07 37.50
CA TRP A 23 2.95 14.48 38.51
C TRP A 23 4.24 14.96 37.84
N CYS A 24 4.69 16.15 38.22
CA CYS A 24 5.94 16.77 37.80
C CYS A 24 6.84 16.95 39.01
N TYR A 25 8.15 16.88 38.80
CA TYR A 25 9.12 17.20 39.84
C TYR A 25 9.09 18.70 40.13
N LEU A 26 9.28 19.09 41.40
CA LEU A 26 9.23 20.49 41.83
C LEU A 26 10.24 21.37 41.05
N ASP A 27 11.42 20.83 40.72
CA ASP A 27 12.47 21.48 39.92
C ASP A 27 12.11 21.67 38.43
N GLU A 28 11.09 20.96 37.93
CA GLU A 28 10.53 21.17 36.59
C GLU A 28 9.50 22.31 36.56
N THR A 29 9.10 22.82 37.73
CA THR A 29 8.08 23.87 37.92
C THR A 29 8.69 25.23 38.24
N ALA A 30 7.86 26.27 38.31
CA ALA A 30 8.26 27.60 38.77
C ALA A 30 8.17 27.79 40.29
N PHE A 31 7.70 26.78 41.03
CA PHE A 31 7.53 26.87 42.48
C PHE A 31 8.87 26.69 43.20
N THR A 32 9.10 27.51 44.22
CA THR A 32 10.29 27.42 45.08
C THR A 32 10.11 26.40 46.21
N SER A 33 8.87 26.07 46.56
CA SER A 33 8.54 25.10 47.60
C SER A 33 7.19 24.43 47.34
N LEU A 34 6.94 23.33 48.05
CA LEU A 34 5.65 22.65 48.01
C LEU A 34 4.49 23.50 48.59
N ALA A 35 4.76 24.38 49.56
CA ALA A 35 3.73 25.26 50.12
C ALA A 35 3.21 26.25 49.08
N ASP A 36 4.12 26.79 48.24
CA ASP A 36 3.76 27.70 47.15
C ASP A 36 2.86 27.02 46.10
N ALA A 37 3.01 25.71 45.93
CA ALA A 37 2.26 24.91 44.97
C ALA A 37 0.89 24.41 45.49
N GLU A 38 0.60 24.53 46.79
CA GLU A 38 -0.69 24.10 47.36
C GLU A 38 -1.83 25.08 47.04
N GLU A 39 -1.51 26.37 46.93
CA GLU A 39 -2.52 27.43 46.73
C GLU A 39 -2.75 27.80 45.26
N VAL A 40 -1.91 27.30 44.34
CA VAL A 40 -1.91 27.72 42.92
C VAL A 40 -2.09 26.52 41.99
N SER A 41 -2.97 26.66 41.00
CA SER A 41 -3.11 25.65 39.93
C SER A 41 -1.87 25.66 39.03
N PHE A 42 -1.22 24.50 38.91
CA PHE A 42 -0.03 24.31 38.11
C PHE A 42 -0.37 23.75 36.73
N GLU A 43 0.12 24.37 35.66
CA GLU A 43 0.10 23.80 34.32
C GLU A 43 1.50 23.29 33.95
N CYS A 44 1.61 22.01 33.60
CA CYS A 44 2.91 21.45 33.22
C CYS A 44 3.35 21.88 31.81
N LYS A 45 4.66 21.91 31.57
CA LYS A 45 5.27 22.22 30.26
C LYS A 45 4.73 21.39 29.09
N LEU A 46 4.20 20.19 29.35
CA LEU A 46 3.56 19.38 28.31
C LEU A 46 2.18 19.94 27.93
N CYS A 47 1.36 20.34 28.91
CA CYS A 47 0.08 21.00 28.67
C CYS A 47 0.27 22.32 27.92
N GLU A 48 1.26 23.13 28.32
CA GLU A 48 1.61 24.37 27.62
C GLU A 48 1.98 24.10 26.15
N LYS A 49 2.81 23.09 25.89
CA LYS A 49 3.17 22.68 24.52
C LYS A 49 1.98 22.20 23.70
N VAL A 50 1.05 21.47 24.33
CA VAL A 50 -0.18 21.02 23.67
C VAL A 50 -1.08 22.20 23.36
N LYS A 51 -1.31 23.14 24.30
CA LYS A 51 -2.08 24.36 24.04
C LYS A 51 -1.47 25.19 22.92
N ALA A 52 -0.15 25.36 22.91
CA ALA A 52 0.55 26.06 21.82
C ALA A 52 0.43 25.33 20.47
N ALA A 53 0.40 23.99 20.47
CA ALA A 53 0.17 23.21 19.25
C ALA A 53 -1.27 23.36 18.74
N VAL A 54 -2.27 23.31 19.64
CA VAL A 54 -3.69 23.52 19.33
C VAL A 54 -3.90 24.91 18.74
N GLN A 55 -3.36 25.96 19.36
CA GLN A 55 -3.46 27.34 18.85
C GLN A 55 -2.86 27.50 17.44
N ARG A 56 -1.72 26.83 17.17
CA ARG A 56 -1.14 26.83 15.81
C ARG A 56 -2.01 26.09 14.80
N MET A 57 -2.65 25.00 15.21
CA MET A 57 -3.58 24.27 14.36
C MET A 57 -4.83 25.10 14.06
N GLU A 58 -5.41 25.76 15.06
CA GLU A 58 -6.55 26.67 14.90
C GLU A 58 -6.23 27.81 13.94
N ALA A 59 -5.07 28.45 14.08
CA ALA A 59 -4.61 29.50 13.17
C ALA A 59 -4.49 28.99 11.72
N CYS A 60 -3.93 27.79 11.51
CA CYS A 60 -3.82 27.18 10.18
C CYS A 60 -5.20 26.83 9.59
N ILE A 61 -6.16 26.38 10.43
CA ILE A 61 -7.53 26.11 9.99
C ILE A 61 -8.21 27.40 9.51
N GLU A 62 -8.06 28.51 10.23
CA GLU A 62 -8.64 29.78 9.83
C GLU A 62 -8.01 30.33 8.54
N GLU A 63 -6.71 30.18 8.35
CA GLU A 63 -6.02 30.52 7.10
C GLU A 63 -6.59 29.72 5.92
N LEU A 64 -6.73 28.39 6.07
CA LEU A 64 -7.30 27.52 5.03
C LEU A 64 -8.77 27.82 4.74
N LYS A 65 -9.57 28.20 5.75
CA LYS A 65 -10.95 28.67 5.53
C LYS A 65 -10.97 29.96 4.72
N GLY A 66 -10.02 30.86 4.96
CA GLY A 66 -9.82 32.08 4.18
C GLY A 66 -9.51 31.78 2.72
N GLU A 67 -8.54 30.92 2.45
CA GLU A 67 -8.19 30.49 1.09
C GLU A 67 -9.38 29.83 0.37
N LEU A 68 -10.12 28.96 1.07
CA LEU A 68 -11.30 28.29 0.51
C LEU A 68 -12.41 29.29 0.14
N LYS A 69 -12.57 30.37 0.91
CA LYS A 69 -13.53 31.43 0.59
C LYS A 69 -13.13 32.16 -0.69
N VAL A 70 -11.85 32.51 -0.84
CA VAL A 70 -11.31 33.16 -2.04
C VAL A 70 -11.51 32.28 -3.28
N GLU A 71 -11.20 30.98 -3.19
CA GLU A 71 -11.42 30.04 -4.30
C GLU A 71 -12.89 29.92 -4.70
N ARG A 72 -13.82 29.90 -3.71
CA ARG A 72 -15.26 29.89 -3.99
C ARG A 72 -15.71 31.15 -4.72
N GLU A 73 -15.19 32.31 -4.35
CA GLU A 73 -15.48 33.59 -5.01
C GLU A 73 -14.94 33.58 -6.44
N GLN A 74 -13.69 33.16 -6.65
CA GLN A 74 -13.08 33.02 -7.99
C GLN A 74 -13.86 32.06 -8.89
N ARG A 75 -14.37 30.95 -8.33
CA ARG A 75 -15.20 30.02 -9.10
C ARG A 75 -16.52 30.66 -9.54
N ILE A 76 -17.17 31.42 -8.67
CA ILE A 76 -18.43 32.11 -9.03
C ILE A 76 -18.17 33.09 -10.18
N GLU A 77 -17.06 33.83 -10.10
CA GLU A 77 -16.62 34.74 -11.16
C GLU A 77 -16.34 34.00 -12.48
N LEU A 78 -15.51 32.95 -12.46
CA LEU A 78 -15.22 32.14 -13.65
C LEU A 78 -16.46 31.46 -14.24
N GLN A 79 -17.41 31.04 -13.40
CA GLN A 79 -18.67 30.47 -13.87
C GLN A 79 -19.57 31.52 -14.54
N ALA A 80 -19.57 32.76 -14.03
CA ALA A 80 -20.27 33.86 -14.66
C ALA A 80 -19.62 34.21 -16.02
N GLU A 81 -18.30 34.32 -16.07
CA GLU A 81 -17.56 34.57 -17.31
C GLU A 81 -17.79 33.48 -18.36
N LEU A 82 -17.80 32.21 -17.95
CA LEU A 82 -18.14 31.08 -18.83
C LEU A 82 -19.59 31.14 -19.33
N GLY A 83 -20.53 31.56 -18.49
CA GLY A 83 -21.91 31.81 -18.88
C GLY A 83 -21.98 32.87 -19.98
N GLU A 84 -21.33 34.01 -19.77
CA GLU A 84 -21.27 35.11 -20.74
C GLU A 84 -20.52 34.72 -22.03
N ALA A 85 -19.43 33.94 -21.94
CA ALA A 85 -18.70 33.45 -23.11
C ALA A 85 -19.54 32.45 -23.93
N ARG A 86 -20.33 31.62 -23.25
CA ARG A 86 -21.25 30.66 -23.89
C ARG A 86 -22.44 31.35 -24.54
N GLU A 87 -22.99 32.38 -23.90
CA GLU A 87 -24.06 33.22 -24.46
C GLU A 87 -23.59 34.06 -25.65
N ARG A 88 -22.30 34.42 -25.68
CA ARG A 88 -21.67 35.15 -26.79
C ARG A 88 -21.40 34.34 -28.06
N GLY A 89 -21.70 33.03 -28.09
CA GLY A 89 -21.86 32.20 -29.29
C GLY A 89 -20.81 32.34 -30.42
N GLU A 90 -20.03 31.28 -30.65
CA GLU A 90 -19.22 31.06 -31.87
C GLU A 90 -18.01 31.99 -32.08
N ALA A 91 -17.20 32.18 -31.04
CA ALA A 91 -15.76 32.31 -31.24
C ALA A 91 -15.06 31.78 -29.99
N THR A 92 -14.10 30.88 -30.20
CA THR A 92 -13.14 30.34 -29.20
C THR A 92 -13.55 29.07 -28.43
N ALA A 93 -13.73 27.96 -29.16
CA ALA A 93 -13.65 26.61 -28.58
C ALA A 93 -12.37 26.41 -27.71
N SER A 94 -11.27 27.09 -28.08
CA SER A 94 -10.02 27.09 -27.30
C SER A 94 -10.12 27.79 -25.93
N LEU A 95 -10.89 28.88 -25.82
CA LEU A 95 -11.07 29.58 -24.54
C LEU A 95 -12.01 28.79 -23.62
N VAL A 96 -13.04 28.16 -24.19
CA VAL A 96 -13.94 27.25 -23.46
C VAL A 96 -13.17 26.03 -22.94
N GLU A 97 -12.34 25.40 -23.76
CA GLU A 97 -11.48 24.28 -23.32
C GLU A 97 -10.48 24.71 -22.22
N GLN A 98 -9.87 25.89 -22.35
CA GLN A 98 -8.93 26.41 -21.36
C GLN A 98 -9.62 26.74 -20.03
N MET A 99 -10.83 27.30 -20.07
CA MET A 99 -11.62 27.59 -18.88
C MET A 99 -12.20 26.31 -18.26
N GLU A 100 -12.62 25.30 -19.03
CA GLU A 100 -13.01 23.99 -18.53
C GLU A 100 -11.84 23.27 -17.83
N ALA A 101 -10.64 23.36 -18.39
CA ALA A 101 -9.43 22.83 -17.77
C ALA A 101 -9.10 23.54 -16.44
N ASN A 102 -9.28 24.86 -16.37
CA ASN A 102 -9.10 25.62 -15.13
C ASN A 102 -10.17 25.30 -14.10
N LEU A 103 -11.43 25.14 -14.51
CA LEU A 103 -12.53 24.79 -13.61
C LEU A 103 -12.42 23.36 -13.07
N ARG A 104 -11.81 22.45 -13.84
CA ARG A 104 -11.46 21.11 -13.36
C ARG A 104 -10.34 21.16 -12.32
N LYS A 105 -9.30 21.96 -12.55
CA LYS A 105 -8.22 22.17 -11.57
C LYS A 105 -8.72 22.81 -10.27
N GLU A 106 -9.64 23.77 -10.36
CA GLU A 106 -10.27 24.36 -9.17
C GLU A 106 -11.09 23.32 -8.40
N ARG A 107 -11.89 22.49 -9.08
CA ARG A 107 -12.66 21.41 -8.43
C ARG A 107 -11.76 20.40 -7.71
N GLU A 108 -10.62 20.06 -8.32
CA GLU A 108 -9.62 19.18 -7.72
C GLU A 108 -8.95 19.84 -6.50
N ARG A 109 -8.59 21.13 -6.59
CA ARG A 109 -8.04 21.92 -5.47
C ARG A 109 -9.03 22.05 -4.31
N ARG A 110 -10.32 22.24 -4.61
CA ARG A 110 -11.40 22.31 -3.63
C ARG A 110 -11.64 20.97 -2.94
N ALA A 111 -11.64 19.85 -3.67
CA ALA A 111 -11.76 18.53 -3.07
C ALA A 111 -10.57 18.23 -2.14
N GLU A 112 -9.36 18.65 -2.50
CA GLU A 112 -8.17 18.54 -1.65
C GLU A 112 -8.30 19.41 -0.38
N LEU A 113 -8.79 20.65 -0.49
CA LEU A 113 -9.01 21.52 0.66
C LEU A 113 -10.15 21.03 1.57
N GLU A 114 -11.26 20.55 1.02
CA GLU A 114 -12.39 20.01 1.79
C GLU A 114 -11.98 18.74 2.56
N GLU A 115 -11.18 17.85 1.96
CA GLU A 115 -10.63 16.69 2.67
C GLU A 115 -9.58 17.08 3.73
N ARG A 116 -8.76 18.12 3.50
CA ARG A 116 -7.84 18.64 4.54
C ARG A 116 -8.59 19.24 5.74
N VAL A 117 -9.65 19.99 5.49
CA VAL A 117 -10.51 20.54 6.56
C VAL A 117 -11.17 19.40 7.34
N LYS A 118 -11.71 18.40 6.65
CA LYS A 118 -12.36 17.24 7.27
C LYS A 118 -11.37 16.40 8.09
N ALA A 119 -10.15 16.21 7.61
CA ALA A 119 -9.09 15.53 8.35
C ALA A 119 -8.68 16.30 9.62
N LEU A 120 -8.62 17.63 9.57
CA LEU A 120 -8.33 18.46 10.75
C LEU A 120 -9.48 18.47 11.76
N MET A 121 -10.73 18.51 11.31
CA MET A 121 -11.91 18.40 12.19
C MET A 121 -12.07 17.00 12.81
N ALA A 122 -11.64 15.95 12.13
CA ALA A 122 -11.61 14.58 12.67
C ALA A 122 -10.55 14.41 13.78
N LEU A 123 -9.50 15.22 13.79
CA LEU A 123 -8.49 15.24 14.85
C LEU A 123 -8.95 16.02 16.09
N ASP A 124 -9.89 16.95 15.93
CA ASP A 124 -10.54 17.70 17.02
C ASP A 124 -11.68 16.89 17.69
N SER A 125 -12.12 15.80 17.03
CA SER A 125 -13.22 14.95 17.48
C SER A 125 -12.77 13.52 17.87
N GLY A 126 -11.87 13.41 18.86
CA GLY A 126 -11.78 12.18 19.65
C GLY A 126 -10.78 12.21 20.81
N PRO A 127 -10.97 11.44 21.91
CA PRO A 127 -12.18 10.84 22.46
C PRO A 127 -12.53 11.41 23.87
N LYS A 128 -13.81 11.69 24.14
CA LYS A 128 -14.31 11.77 25.53
C LYS A 128 -14.25 10.36 26.14
N GLN A 129 -13.63 10.23 27.31
CA GLN A 129 -13.38 8.96 28.00
C GLN A 129 -14.64 8.15 28.31
N CYS A 130 -14.48 6.83 28.13
CA CYS A 130 -14.91 5.68 28.92
C CYS A 130 -16.12 5.80 29.89
N GLU A 131 -17.10 4.91 29.71
CA GLU A 131 -17.64 3.94 30.70
C GLU A 131 -18.57 2.95 29.95
N ALA A 132 -18.25 1.66 29.86
CA ALA A 132 -18.53 0.55 30.79
C ALA A 132 -19.92 -0.10 30.64
N LYS A 133 -19.87 -1.42 30.37
CA LYS A 133 -20.88 -2.49 30.57
C LYS A 133 -22.04 -2.65 29.57
N GLY A 134 -22.27 -3.92 29.21
CA GLY A 134 -23.63 -4.47 29.14
C GLY A 134 -24.00 -5.23 27.86
N LYS A 135 -23.72 -6.54 27.86
CA LYS A 135 -24.55 -7.68 27.41
C LYS A 135 -25.70 -7.54 26.39
N ASP A 136 -25.76 -8.62 25.61
CA ASP A 136 -26.92 -9.36 25.05
C ASP A 136 -27.47 -9.04 23.64
N ASN A 137 -27.37 -10.10 22.81
CA ASN A 137 -28.27 -10.61 21.76
C ASN A 137 -29.34 -9.69 21.14
N THR A 138 -29.49 -9.75 19.81
CA THR A 138 -30.53 -10.56 19.10
C THR A 138 -30.61 -10.17 17.61
N GLU A 139 -30.87 -11.19 16.79
CA GLU A 139 -31.18 -11.20 15.35
C GLU A 139 -32.27 -10.23 14.89
N SER A 140 -32.24 -9.88 13.59
CA SER A 140 -33.32 -9.97 12.57
C SER A 140 -32.92 -9.11 11.36
N GLN A 141 -32.58 -9.67 10.19
CA GLN A 141 -33.46 -10.05 9.07
C GLN A 141 -34.32 -8.94 8.46
N ALA A 142 -34.09 -8.67 7.16
CA ALA A 142 -35.03 -8.50 6.02
C ALA A 142 -34.33 -7.67 4.91
N GLU A 143 -34.04 -8.21 3.71
CA GLU A 143 -34.95 -8.35 2.54
C GLU A 143 -35.50 -7.00 2.05
N THR A 144 -35.48 -6.56 0.78
CA THR A 144 -35.58 -7.20 -0.55
C THR A 144 -35.40 -6.14 -1.67
N GLY A 145 -35.16 -6.60 -2.92
CA GLY A 145 -35.60 -5.92 -4.17
C GLY A 145 -34.51 -5.72 -5.23
N LYS A 146 -34.33 -6.61 -6.24
CA LYS A 146 -34.95 -6.64 -7.60
C LYS A 146 -34.80 -5.31 -8.37
N LYS A 147 -34.51 -5.21 -9.68
CA LYS A 147 -34.26 -6.10 -10.83
C LYS A 147 -33.95 -5.12 -12.00
N GLY A 148 -33.11 -5.45 -12.97
CA GLY A 148 -32.97 -4.60 -14.17
C GLY A 148 -31.93 -5.11 -15.16
N ASP A 149 -32.44 -5.75 -16.21
CA ASP A 149 -31.77 -6.44 -17.31
C ASP A 149 -31.74 -5.53 -18.58
N LEU A 150 -31.09 -6.03 -19.66
CA LEU A 150 -30.90 -5.47 -21.03
C LEU A 150 -29.50 -4.84 -21.24
N GLY A 151 -28.67 -5.20 -22.22
CA GLY A 151 -28.81 -6.13 -23.36
C GLY A 151 -27.99 -5.62 -24.57
N ALA A 152 -27.39 -6.55 -25.31
CA ALA A 152 -26.76 -6.46 -26.65
C ALA A 152 -25.39 -5.74 -26.77
N ALA A 153 -24.28 -6.38 -27.14
CA ALA A 153 -23.92 -7.18 -28.33
C ALA A 153 -23.63 -6.35 -29.60
N VAL A 154 -22.36 -6.25 -29.99
CA VAL A 154 -21.91 -6.21 -31.40
C VAL A 154 -20.56 -6.93 -31.52
N ALA A 155 -20.48 -7.81 -32.51
CA ALA A 155 -19.34 -8.62 -32.87
C ALA A 155 -18.46 -7.98 -33.97
N HIS A 156 -17.31 -8.63 -34.19
CA HIS A 156 -16.62 -8.88 -35.47
C HIS A 156 -15.25 -8.24 -35.77
N VAL A 157 -14.28 -9.17 -35.83
CA VAL A 157 -13.35 -9.47 -36.96
C VAL A 157 -12.03 -8.71 -37.05
N GLY A 158 -10.95 -9.50 -37.09
CA GLY A 158 -9.77 -9.17 -37.91
C GLY A 158 -8.45 -9.77 -37.43
N THR A 159 -8.25 -11.06 -37.71
CA THR A 159 -7.02 -11.74 -38.20
C THR A 159 -5.68 -11.00 -38.21
N GLY A 160 -4.62 -11.64 -37.71
CA GLY A 160 -3.22 -11.23 -37.95
C GLY A 160 -2.16 -12.20 -37.44
N ASP A 161 -1.91 -13.24 -38.23
CA ASP A 161 -0.88 -14.29 -38.12
C ASP A 161 0.57 -13.72 -38.17
N SER A 162 1.49 -14.21 -37.33
CA SER A 162 2.95 -14.10 -37.51
C SER A 162 3.77 -15.02 -36.59
N ARG A 163 3.73 -16.32 -36.92
CA ARG A 163 4.89 -17.21 -37.16
C ARG A 163 6.31 -16.61 -36.92
N ARG A 164 7.04 -17.08 -35.89
CA ARG A 164 8.51 -17.36 -35.99
C ARG A 164 9.13 -18.16 -34.82
N LYS A 165 9.47 -19.41 -35.14
CA LYS A 165 10.71 -20.19 -34.86
C LYS A 165 11.17 -20.48 -33.41
N SER A 166 10.93 -21.75 -33.08
CA SER A 166 11.74 -22.73 -32.35
C SER A 166 13.27 -22.52 -32.32
N TYR A 167 13.87 -22.86 -31.17
CA TYR A 167 15.25 -23.30 -31.00
C TYR A 167 15.29 -24.57 -30.13
N SER A 168 15.47 -25.71 -30.81
CA SER A 168 16.22 -26.94 -30.47
C SER A 168 16.25 -27.54 -29.05
N ASP A 169 15.79 -28.78 -29.02
CA ASP A 169 16.31 -29.98 -28.32
C ASP A 169 17.76 -29.94 -27.84
N VAL A 170 18.04 -30.48 -26.64
CA VAL A 170 18.95 -31.64 -26.40
C VAL A 170 18.67 -32.24 -25.00
N ALA A 171 18.32 -33.54 -24.94
CA ALA A 171 18.97 -34.59 -24.12
C ALA A 171 18.02 -35.64 -23.48
N ARG A 172 17.93 -36.81 -24.16
CA ARG A 172 18.10 -38.20 -23.69
C ARG A 172 17.22 -38.72 -22.53
N GLN A 173 16.30 -39.64 -22.80
CA GLN A 173 16.48 -41.11 -22.88
C GLN A 173 16.99 -41.78 -21.59
N SER A 174 16.07 -42.48 -20.92
CA SER A 174 16.33 -43.80 -20.35
C SER A 174 15.02 -44.60 -20.21
N SER A 175 14.99 -45.74 -20.92
CA SER A 175 14.24 -46.98 -20.68
C SER A 175 14.04 -47.30 -19.19
N GLY A 176 12.97 -47.92 -18.69
CA GLY A 176 12.18 -49.05 -19.19
C GLY A 176 12.16 -50.12 -18.08
N GLY A 177 10.99 -50.66 -17.73
CA GLY A 177 10.89 -51.79 -16.79
C GLY A 177 9.57 -51.89 -16.03
N ALA A 178 8.67 -52.74 -16.52
CA ALA A 178 7.45 -53.17 -15.84
C ALA A 178 7.70 -54.39 -14.94
N LYS A 179 7.05 -54.46 -13.76
CA LYS A 179 6.60 -55.71 -13.13
C LYS A 179 5.31 -55.49 -12.32
N GLN A 180 4.36 -56.40 -12.53
CA GLN A 180 3.04 -56.51 -11.88
C GLN A 180 3.12 -57.30 -10.55
N GLY A 181 2.14 -57.08 -9.65
CA GLY A 181 1.60 -58.17 -8.79
C GLY A 181 1.48 -57.94 -7.26
N ALA A 182 0.46 -57.18 -6.82
CA ALA A 182 -0.54 -57.35 -5.71
C ALA A 182 -0.31 -58.29 -4.47
N PRO A 183 -1.14 -58.24 -3.38
CA PRO A 183 -1.87 -57.14 -2.72
C PRO A 183 -1.85 -57.18 -1.13
N ALA A 184 -2.46 -56.14 -0.53
CA ALA A 184 -3.22 -56.10 0.74
C ALA A 184 -2.57 -55.68 2.08
N ALA A 185 -3.40 -54.91 2.83
CA ALA A 185 -3.28 -54.32 4.18
C ALA A 185 -2.31 -53.12 4.29
N GLY A 186 -2.73 -51.86 4.42
CA GLY A 186 -3.88 -51.34 5.14
C GLY A 186 -3.35 -50.58 6.35
N TRP A 187 -3.41 -49.24 6.27
CA TRP A 187 -2.89 -48.22 7.22
C TRP A 187 -1.47 -47.72 6.91
N LEU A 188 -1.36 -46.61 6.15
CA LEU A 188 -0.34 -45.54 6.29
C LEU A 188 -0.33 -44.49 5.15
N SER A 189 -1.26 -44.51 4.19
CA SER A 189 -1.25 -43.53 3.09
C SER A 189 -2.08 -42.28 3.40
N ARG A 190 -1.54 -41.37 4.22
CA ARG A 190 -2.01 -39.96 4.28
C ARG A 190 -0.92 -38.90 4.28
N VAL A 191 0.34 -39.30 4.07
CA VAL A 191 1.51 -38.38 4.06
C VAL A 191 2.05 -38.11 2.64
N GLY A 192 1.66 -38.91 1.62
CA GLY A 192 2.17 -38.76 0.25
C GLY A 192 1.59 -37.57 -0.53
N GLY A 193 0.36 -37.13 -0.23
CA GLY A 193 -0.32 -36.08 -1.02
C GLY A 193 0.14 -34.65 -0.73
N THR A 194 0.73 -34.39 0.44
CA THR A 194 1.21 -33.05 0.81
C THR A 194 2.53 -32.68 0.14
N GLN A 195 3.46 -33.63 0.00
CA GLN A 195 4.77 -33.37 -0.58
C GLN A 195 4.66 -33.09 -2.09
N GLU A 196 3.91 -33.93 -2.83
CA GLU A 196 3.74 -33.80 -4.27
C GLU A 196 3.01 -32.49 -4.65
N ARG A 197 2.08 -32.04 -3.80
CA ARG A 197 1.38 -30.77 -3.98
C ARG A 197 2.30 -29.56 -3.74
N LEU A 198 3.26 -29.66 -2.82
CA LEU A 198 4.26 -28.60 -2.57
C LEU A 198 5.31 -28.53 -3.70
N ASP A 199 5.61 -29.65 -4.35
CA ASP A 199 6.54 -29.68 -5.49
C ASP A 199 5.98 -29.00 -6.74
N ARG A 200 4.65 -28.81 -6.80
CA ARG A 200 3.96 -28.04 -7.86
C ARG A 200 3.80 -26.55 -7.52
N ARG A 201 4.25 -26.11 -6.35
CA ARG A 201 4.24 -24.67 -6.02
C ARG A 201 5.37 -23.94 -6.72
N ARG A 202 5.07 -22.77 -7.27
CA ARG A 202 6.05 -21.88 -7.90
C ARG A 202 5.86 -20.46 -7.42
N VAL A 203 6.94 -19.71 -7.36
CA VAL A 203 6.93 -18.29 -7.00
C VAL A 203 7.58 -17.49 -8.11
N LEU A 204 6.92 -16.41 -8.50
CA LEU A 204 7.43 -15.45 -9.45
C LEU A 204 7.48 -14.07 -8.81
N VAL A 205 8.64 -13.43 -8.81
CA VAL A 205 8.79 -12.02 -8.40
C VAL A 205 9.04 -11.21 -9.66
N VAL A 206 8.10 -10.34 -10.05
CA VAL A 206 8.20 -9.53 -11.28
C VAL A 206 8.14 -8.06 -10.95
N GLY A 207 8.90 -7.24 -11.66
CA GLY A 207 8.76 -5.80 -11.52
C GLY A 207 9.76 -5.00 -12.31
N ASP A 208 9.95 -3.75 -11.91
CA ASP A 208 10.84 -2.82 -12.59
C ASP A 208 12.30 -2.95 -12.13
N SER A 209 13.12 -1.90 -12.33
CA SER A 209 14.51 -1.87 -11.87
C SER A 209 14.65 -2.04 -10.35
N SER A 210 13.59 -1.81 -9.57
CA SER A 210 13.55 -2.08 -8.14
C SER A 210 13.67 -3.58 -7.86
N VAL A 211 13.10 -4.44 -8.70
CA VAL A 211 13.20 -5.90 -8.53
C VAL A 211 14.63 -6.41 -8.72
N ALA A 212 15.39 -5.81 -9.65
CA ALA A 212 16.81 -6.12 -9.78
C ALA A 212 17.60 -5.80 -8.50
N ARG A 213 17.16 -4.81 -7.71
CA ARG A 213 17.82 -4.44 -6.45
C ARG A 213 17.47 -5.36 -5.27
N VAL A 214 16.35 -6.08 -5.35
CA VAL A 214 15.89 -6.97 -4.27
C VAL A 214 16.20 -8.44 -4.53
N GLU A 215 16.56 -8.79 -5.77
CA GLU A 215 16.84 -10.16 -6.22
C GLU A 215 17.74 -10.92 -5.25
N GLN A 216 18.89 -10.36 -4.88
CA GLN A 216 19.82 -11.04 -4.00
C GLN A 216 19.21 -11.34 -2.61
N GLY A 217 18.38 -10.45 -2.06
CA GLY A 217 17.68 -10.68 -0.79
C GLY A 217 16.64 -11.80 -0.92
N VAL A 218 15.90 -11.84 -2.03
CA VAL A 218 14.93 -12.90 -2.33
C VAL A 218 15.66 -14.24 -2.42
N LEU A 219 16.63 -14.36 -3.32
CA LEU A 219 17.35 -15.60 -3.61
C LEU A 219 18.12 -16.13 -2.39
N THR A 220 18.73 -15.24 -1.59
CA THR A 220 19.40 -15.64 -0.35
C THR A 220 18.40 -16.25 0.64
N THR A 221 17.24 -15.62 0.81
CA THR A 221 16.22 -16.07 1.78
C THR A 221 15.61 -17.41 1.38
N VAL A 222 15.38 -17.62 0.08
CA VAL A 222 14.84 -18.90 -0.45
C VAL A 222 15.93 -19.92 -0.77
N LYS A 223 17.19 -19.66 -0.41
CA LYS A 223 18.34 -20.54 -0.67
C LYS A 223 18.49 -20.94 -2.15
N ALA A 224 18.21 -20.01 -3.05
CA ALA A 224 18.20 -20.23 -4.50
C ALA A 224 17.33 -21.43 -4.95
N ASP A 225 16.22 -21.67 -4.25
CA ASP A 225 15.24 -22.70 -4.64
C ASP A 225 14.77 -22.44 -6.09
N ARG A 226 14.96 -23.45 -6.96
CA ARG A 226 14.63 -23.41 -8.39
C ARG A 226 13.16 -23.11 -8.71
N ARG A 227 12.27 -23.24 -7.72
CA ARG A 227 10.83 -22.92 -7.86
C ARG A 227 10.56 -21.43 -7.77
N VAL A 228 11.55 -20.62 -7.38
CA VAL A 228 11.45 -19.17 -7.27
C VAL A 228 12.20 -18.53 -8.44
N LYS A 229 11.48 -17.76 -9.26
CA LYS A 229 12.06 -16.96 -10.33
C LYS A 229 11.91 -15.48 -10.02
N VAL A 230 12.97 -14.71 -10.23
CA VAL A 230 12.96 -13.24 -10.12
C VAL A 230 13.16 -12.66 -11.52
N GLU A 231 12.27 -11.79 -11.96
CA GLU A 231 12.26 -11.19 -13.29
C GLU A 231 12.17 -9.67 -13.17
N ALA A 232 13.27 -8.98 -13.48
CA ALA A 232 13.34 -7.53 -13.43
C ALA A 232 13.31 -6.93 -14.86
N GLN A 233 12.42 -5.97 -15.08
CA GLN A 233 12.31 -5.25 -16.35
C GLN A 233 12.54 -3.75 -16.14
N SER A 234 13.77 -3.29 -16.41
CA SER A 234 14.14 -1.89 -16.17
C SER A 234 13.26 -0.90 -16.95
N GLY A 235 12.85 0.20 -16.29
CA GLY A 235 12.06 1.29 -16.88
C GLY A 235 10.58 0.97 -17.17
N LYS A 236 10.11 -0.23 -16.80
CA LYS A 236 8.76 -0.72 -17.05
C LYS A 236 7.75 -0.27 -15.99
N CYS A 237 6.50 -0.17 -16.42
CA CYS A 237 5.34 0.24 -15.62
C CYS A 237 4.64 -0.97 -14.99
N MET A 238 3.64 -0.73 -14.13
CA MET A 238 2.82 -1.78 -13.50
C MET A 238 2.17 -2.71 -14.53
N THR A 239 1.62 -2.15 -15.62
CA THR A 239 1.02 -2.94 -16.72
C THR A 239 2.01 -3.89 -17.36
N ASP A 240 3.24 -3.45 -17.60
CA ASP A 240 4.29 -4.27 -18.20
C ASP A 240 4.67 -5.43 -17.27
N ALA A 241 4.79 -5.16 -15.96
CA ALA A 241 5.10 -6.19 -14.97
C ALA A 241 3.98 -7.23 -14.86
N LEU A 242 2.71 -6.81 -14.87
CA LEU A 242 1.55 -7.70 -14.87
C LEU A 242 1.48 -8.55 -16.15
N ALA A 243 1.70 -7.93 -17.31
CA ALA A 243 1.74 -8.64 -18.59
C ALA A 243 2.88 -9.67 -18.64
N LYS A 244 4.06 -9.32 -18.14
CA LYS A 244 5.17 -10.28 -18.05
C LYS A 244 4.88 -11.42 -17.08
N ALA A 245 4.25 -11.12 -15.95
CA ALA A 245 3.83 -12.15 -15.02
C ALA A 245 2.81 -13.10 -15.67
N GLN A 246 1.86 -12.57 -16.44
CA GLN A 246 0.89 -13.38 -17.19
C GLN A 246 1.57 -14.32 -18.19
N GLU A 247 2.50 -13.80 -19.00
CA GLU A 247 3.30 -14.59 -19.95
C GLU A 247 4.01 -15.75 -19.23
N LEU A 248 4.74 -15.45 -18.15
CA LEU A 248 5.55 -16.44 -17.44
C LEU A 248 4.72 -17.47 -16.66
N VAL A 249 3.53 -17.08 -16.18
CA VAL A 249 2.60 -18.02 -15.55
C VAL A 249 2.00 -18.95 -16.60
N GLY A 250 1.59 -18.43 -17.76
CA GLY A 250 1.00 -19.22 -18.84
C GLY A 250 1.97 -20.23 -19.47
N ASP A 251 3.25 -19.86 -19.61
CA ASP A 251 4.22 -20.68 -20.34
C ASP A 251 4.83 -21.83 -19.52
N SER A 252 4.78 -21.79 -18.18
CA SER A 252 5.71 -22.63 -17.39
C SER A 252 5.27 -22.98 -15.97
N MET A 253 4.03 -22.69 -15.59
CA MET A 253 3.60 -22.86 -14.19
C MET A 253 2.31 -23.66 -14.02
N GLU A 254 2.42 -24.98 -14.18
CA GLU A 254 1.39 -25.91 -13.69
C GLU A 254 1.39 -25.94 -12.15
N GLY A 255 0.22 -25.73 -11.53
CA GLY A 255 0.03 -25.86 -10.08
C GLY A 255 -0.40 -24.58 -9.35
N GLU A 256 -0.06 -24.50 -8.06
CA GLU A 256 -0.36 -23.35 -7.21
C GLU A 256 0.77 -22.31 -7.33
N ASN A 257 0.43 -21.10 -7.78
CA ASN A 257 1.41 -20.08 -8.12
C ASN A 257 1.31 -18.89 -7.18
N LEU A 258 2.44 -18.35 -6.72
CA LEU A 258 2.49 -17.04 -6.07
C LEU A 258 3.20 -16.06 -6.99
N VAL A 259 2.52 -14.98 -7.35
CA VAL A 259 3.09 -13.87 -8.11
C VAL A 259 3.22 -12.66 -7.19
N ILE A 260 4.45 -12.17 -7.00
CA ILE A 260 4.76 -10.94 -6.27
C ILE A 260 5.13 -9.88 -7.30
N ILE A 261 4.31 -8.84 -7.42
CA ILE A 261 4.53 -7.70 -8.32
C ILE A 261 5.14 -6.54 -7.53
N HIS A 262 6.27 -6.02 -7.99
CA HIS A 262 6.90 -4.83 -7.44
C HIS A 262 7.27 -3.84 -8.55
N ALA A 263 6.29 -3.00 -8.88
CA ALA A 263 6.41 -1.98 -9.92
C ALA A 263 5.52 -0.78 -9.54
N GLY A 264 5.48 0.24 -10.41
CA GLY A 264 4.60 1.41 -10.28
C GLY A 264 5.33 2.73 -10.06
N LEU A 265 6.62 2.69 -9.68
CA LEU A 265 7.41 3.93 -9.55
C LEU A 265 7.56 4.62 -10.91
N ASN A 266 7.74 3.86 -11.99
CA ASN A 266 7.77 4.39 -13.34
C ASN A 266 6.42 4.98 -13.79
N ASP A 267 5.29 4.48 -13.31
CA ASP A 267 3.98 5.08 -13.56
C ASP A 267 3.88 6.44 -12.86
N ALA A 268 4.33 6.54 -11.62
CA ALA A 268 4.40 7.81 -10.90
C ALA A 268 5.37 8.79 -11.57
N LEU A 269 6.56 8.35 -12.00
CA LEU A 269 7.53 9.18 -12.72
C LEU A 269 6.96 9.73 -14.03
N LYS A 270 6.25 8.90 -14.79
CA LYS A 270 5.67 9.25 -16.10
C LYS A 270 4.31 9.97 -15.99
N GLY A 271 3.82 10.24 -14.78
CA GLY A 271 2.51 10.88 -14.56
C GLY A 271 1.31 10.00 -14.97
N LYS A 272 1.49 8.68 -15.00
CA LYS A 272 0.48 7.69 -15.40
C LYS A 272 -0.20 6.99 -14.22
N SER A 273 0.06 7.43 -12.98
CA SER A 273 -0.52 6.86 -11.75
C SER A 273 -2.05 6.85 -11.74
N GLN A 274 -2.70 7.79 -12.44
CA GLN A 274 -4.16 7.85 -12.55
C GLN A 274 -4.77 6.62 -13.25
N ASN A 275 -4.00 5.92 -14.08
CA ASN A 275 -4.46 4.71 -14.76
C ASN A 275 -4.26 3.45 -13.92
N LEU A 276 -3.56 3.54 -12.78
CA LEU A 276 -3.12 2.38 -12.01
C LEU A 276 -4.29 1.48 -11.59
N GLN A 277 -5.45 2.06 -11.27
CA GLN A 277 -6.65 1.28 -10.94
C GLN A 277 -7.02 0.33 -12.09
N ARG A 278 -7.22 0.85 -13.31
CA ARG A 278 -7.55 0.04 -14.48
C ARG A 278 -6.46 -0.97 -14.80
N GLN A 279 -5.19 -0.57 -14.67
CA GLN A 279 -4.06 -1.48 -14.90
C GLN A 279 -4.07 -2.68 -13.94
N LEU A 280 -4.42 -2.46 -12.67
CA LEU A 280 -4.54 -3.50 -11.65
C LEU A 280 -5.76 -4.39 -11.92
N GLU A 281 -6.92 -3.81 -12.24
CA GLU A 281 -8.13 -4.54 -12.61
C GLU A 281 -7.84 -5.50 -13.78
N ASP A 282 -7.40 -4.95 -14.91
CA ASP A 282 -7.13 -5.73 -16.12
C ASP A 282 -6.04 -6.78 -15.90
N GLY A 283 -4.94 -6.41 -15.25
CA GLY A 283 -3.79 -7.30 -15.10
C GLY A 283 -4.03 -8.44 -14.10
N VAL A 284 -4.74 -8.19 -12.99
CA VAL A 284 -5.08 -9.23 -12.02
C VAL A 284 -6.10 -10.21 -12.61
N HIS A 285 -7.09 -9.73 -13.37
CA HIS A 285 -8.04 -10.60 -14.08
C HIS A 285 -7.32 -11.51 -15.07
N LYS A 286 -6.47 -10.95 -15.93
CA LYS A 286 -5.68 -11.71 -16.91
C LYS A 286 -4.75 -12.75 -16.29
N LEU A 287 -4.14 -12.44 -15.13
CA LEU A 287 -3.31 -13.39 -14.40
C LEU A 287 -4.12 -14.61 -13.94
N ARG A 288 -5.35 -14.40 -13.47
CA ARG A 288 -6.23 -15.48 -13.02
C ARG A 288 -6.82 -16.29 -14.15
N GLU A 289 -7.09 -15.66 -15.29
CA GLU A 289 -7.45 -16.35 -16.53
C GLU A 289 -6.31 -17.27 -17.00
N ALA A 290 -5.05 -16.83 -16.85
CA ALA A 290 -3.88 -17.64 -17.20
C ALA A 290 -3.62 -18.80 -16.21
N SER A 291 -4.04 -18.68 -14.95
CA SER A 291 -3.88 -19.73 -13.95
C SER A 291 -4.91 -19.60 -12.82
N GLU A 292 -5.84 -20.57 -12.73
CA GLU A 292 -6.88 -20.61 -11.69
C GLU A 292 -6.30 -20.66 -10.26
N GLY A 293 -5.08 -21.18 -10.10
CA GLY A 293 -4.38 -21.35 -8.83
C GLY A 293 -3.42 -20.21 -8.47
N VAL A 294 -3.54 -19.03 -9.08
CA VAL A 294 -2.62 -17.91 -8.83
C VAL A 294 -3.02 -17.07 -7.60
N HIS A 295 -2.10 -16.96 -6.66
CA HIS A 295 -2.10 -15.99 -5.59
C HIS A 295 -1.29 -14.77 -6.02
N VAL A 296 -1.93 -13.60 -6.03
CA VAL A 296 -1.27 -12.35 -6.40
C VAL A 296 -0.96 -11.54 -5.15
N THR A 297 0.27 -11.06 -5.05
CA THR A 297 0.71 -10.06 -4.07
C THR A 297 1.26 -8.85 -4.79
N ILE A 298 0.77 -7.67 -4.44
CA ILE A 298 1.22 -6.41 -5.03
C ILE A 298 1.94 -5.62 -3.94
N CYS A 299 3.18 -5.26 -4.21
CA CYS A 299 3.97 -4.43 -3.31
C CYS A 299 3.56 -2.98 -3.46
N THR A 300 3.54 -2.23 -2.36
CA THR A 300 3.46 -0.78 -2.46
C THR A 300 4.66 -0.21 -3.22
N ILE A 301 4.43 0.90 -3.90
CA ILE A 301 5.43 1.70 -4.57
C ILE A 301 6.31 2.36 -3.48
N PRO A 302 7.65 2.28 -3.58
CA PRO A 302 8.52 2.89 -2.60
C PRO A 302 8.34 4.40 -2.62
N GLU A 303 8.04 4.97 -1.47
CA GLU A 303 7.98 6.44 -1.29
C GLU A 303 9.40 6.97 -1.44
N VAL A 304 9.68 7.74 -2.49
CA VAL A 304 11.00 8.32 -2.79
C VAL A 304 11.07 9.75 -2.28
N TRP A 305 11.62 9.96 -1.09
CA TRP A 305 11.68 11.29 -0.46
C TRP A 305 12.80 12.16 -1.05
N GLY A 306 12.58 13.48 -1.01
CA GLY A 306 13.56 14.47 -1.46
C GLY A 306 13.55 14.65 -2.99
N GLN A 307 12.47 14.22 -3.61
CA GLN A 307 12.22 14.39 -5.03
C GLN A 307 11.22 15.53 -5.24
N SER A 308 10.69 15.71 -6.46
CA SER A 308 9.61 16.69 -6.66
C SER A 308 8.37 16.32 -5.84
N GLY A 309 7.75 17.28 -5.15
CA GLY A 309 6.52 17.03 -4.37
C GLY A 309 5.37 16.44 -5.20
N GLY A 310 5.33 16.73 -6.50
CA GLY A 310 4.39 16.10 -7.44
C GLY A 310 4.64 14.60 -7.62
N MET A 311 5.88 14.12 -7.58
CA MET A 311 6.16 12.68 -7.65
C MET A 311 5.77 11.99 -6.34
N GLU A 312 6.15 12.56 -5.19
CA GLU A 312 5.82 11.99 -3.87
C GLU A 312 4.31 11.81 -3.72
N ARG A 313 3.53 12.83 -4.10
CA ARG A 313 2.06 12.77 -4.14
C ARG A 313 1.55 11.63 -5.01
N ARG A 314 2.06 11.50 -6.25
CA ARG A 314 1.63 10.43 -7.17
C ARG A 314 1.97 9.02 -6.66
N VAL A 315 3.07 8.86 -5.92
CA VAL A 315 3.42 7.58 -5.27
C VAL A 315 2.43 7.28 -4.14
N ILE A 316 2.10 8.27 -3.31
CA ILE A 316 1.12 8.12 -2.22
C ILE A 316 -0.26 7.75 -2.80
N GLU A 317 -0.72 8.48 -3.82
CA GLU A 317 -1.97 8.19 -4.53
C GLU A 317 -1.97 6.77 -5.13
N GLY A 318 -0.88 6.39 -5.79
CA GLY A 318 -0.72 5.03 -6.33
C GLY A 318 -0.81 3.95 -5.24
N ASN A 319 -0.20 4.19 -4.09
CA ASN A 319 -0.29 3.29 -2.93
C ASN A 319 -1.71 3.24 -2.33
N CYS A 320 -2.44 4.35 -2.31
CA CYS A 320 -3.85 4.36 -1.93
C CYS A 320 -4.69 3.51 -2.88
N VAL A 321 -4.46 3.59 -4.19
CA VAL A 321 -5.14 2.74 -5.19
C VAL A 321 -4.80 1.26 -4.97
N ILE A 322 -3.52 0.90 -4.82
CA ILE A 322 -3.10 -0.50 -4.54
C ILE A 322 -3.78 -1.04 -3.27
N ARG A 323 -3.89 -0.23 -2.21
CA ARG A 323 -4.56 -0.68 -0.99
C ARG A 323 -6.07 -0.81 -1.18
N GLY A 324 -6.71 0.21 -1.77
CA GLY A 324 -8.15 0.27 -1.97
C GLY A 324 -8.67 -0.88 -2.84
N MET A 325 -7.94 -1.21 -3.90
CA MET A 325 -8.32 -2.25 -4.85
C MET A 325 -8.06 -3.68 -4.34
N SER A 326 -7.26 -3.86 -3.30
CA SER A 326 -6.85 -5.19 -2.81
C SER A 326 -8.00 -6.10 -2.42
N ARG A 327 -9.00 -5.56 -1.68
CA ARG A 327 -10.18 -6.33 -1.25
C ARG A 327 -11.09 -6.65 -2.43
N GLN A 328 -11.33 -5.66 -3.30
CA GLN A 328 -12.19 -5.81 -4.47
C GLN A 328 -11.63 -6.84 -5.45
N LEU A 329 -10.33 -6.78 -5.71
CA LEU A 329 -9.66 -7.67 -6.66
C LEU A 329 -9.07 -8.91 -5.99
N GLY A 330 -9.15 -9.08 -4.67
CA GLY A 330 -8.72 -10.28 -3.96
C GLY A 330 -7.22 -10.58 -4.03
N TYR A 331 -6.35 -9.57 -4.09
CA TYR A 331 -4.90 -9.75 -3.98
C TYR A 331 -4.38 -9.30 -2.60
N SER A 332 -3.20 -9.80 -2.23
CA SER A 332 -2.53 -9.37 -1.00
C SER A 332 -1.67 -8.14 -1.24
N VAL A 333 -1.56 -7.24 -0.26
CA VAL A 333 -0.68 -6.06 -0.34
C VAL A 333 0.55 -6.29 0.52
N MET A 334 1.74 -6.08 -0.06
CA MET A 334 2.99 -6.03 0.68
C MET A 334 3.44 -4.58 0.90
N GLU A 335 3.38 -4.13 2.14
CA GLU A 335 3.84 -2.79 2.55
C GLU A 335 5.37 -2.71 2.62
N VAL A 336 6.04 -2.32 1.53
CA VAL A 336 7.51 -2.26 1.49
C VAL A 336 8.09 -1.03 2.19
N ASN A 337 7.32 0.06 2.32
CA ASN A 337 7.82 1.31 2.91
C ASN A 337 8.30 1.16 4.36
N LYS A 338 7.77 0.16 5.09
CA LYS A 338 8.26 -0.21 6.44
C LYS A 338 9.69 -0.74 6.43
N ASP A 339 10.12 -1.41 5.37
CA ASP A 339 11.47 -1.95 5.21
C ASP A 339 12.43 -0.95 4.54
N VAL A 340 11.87 0.04 3.82
CA VAL A 340 12.61 1.13 3.18
C VAL A 340 13.15 2.10 4.23
N TYR A 341 12.29 2.57 5.14
CA TYR A 341 12.60 3.62 6.11
C TYR A 341 13.02 3.13 7.50
N GLU A 342 13.98 2.20 7.53
CA GLU A 342 14.59 1.78 8.79
C GLU A 342 15.51 2.89 9.35
N PRO A 343 15.37 3.29 10.63
CA PRO A 343 16.21 4.31 11.23
C PRO A 343 17.71 4.03 11.07
N GLY A 344 18.48 5.06 10.70
CA GLY A 344 19.93 4.98 10.57
C GLY A 344 20.47 4.48 9.21
N PHE A 345 19.60 4.21 8.23
CA PHE A 345 20.02 3.78 6.89
C PHE A 345 19.61 4.76 5.79
N ARG A 346 20.43 4.85 4.74
CA ARG A 346 20.05 5.54 3.50
C ARG A 346 19.15 4.61 2.66
N PRO A 347 17.86 4.96 2.45
CA PRO A 347 16.92 4.08 1.77
C PRO A 347 17.29 3.84 0.30
N PHE A 348 17.76 4.89 -0.37
CA PHE A 348 18.05 4.90 -1.80
C PHE A 348 19.54 5.07 -2.10
N ALA A 349 19.92 4.74 -3.33
CA ALA A 349 21.22 5.05 -3.92
C ALA A 349 21.37 6.57 -4.13
N GLN A 350 22.50 7.00 -4.71
CA GLN A 350 22.77 8.43 -4.94
C GLN A 350 21.75 9.10 -5.86
N ASP A 351 21.07 8.34 -6.72
CA ASP A 351 20.01 8.84 -7.59
C ASP A 351 18.69 9.13 -6.85
N GLY A 352 18.55 8.70 -5.59
CA GLY A 352 17.34 8.91 -4.79
C GLY A 352 16.12 8.15 -5.30
N ILE A 353 16.28 7.19 -6.20
CA ILE A 353 15.19 6.43 -6.85
C ILE A 353 15.36 4.93 -6.61
N HIS A 354 16.56 4.41 -6.88
CA HIS A 354 16.83 2.98 -6.73
C HIS A 354 17.18 2.65 -5.28
N TYR A 355 16.75 1.49 -4.77
CA TYR A 355 17.16 1.07 -3.43
C TYR A 355 18.68 1.04 -3.29
N SER A 356 19.16 1.47 -2.12
CA SER A 356 20.53 1.15 -1.72
C SER A 356 20.68 -0.37 -1.58
N GLY A 357 21.92 -0.88 -1.66
CA GLY A 357 22.16 -2.32 -1.54
C GLY A 357 21.66 -2.91 -0.21
N ALA A 358 21.69 -2.13 0.88
CA ALA A 358 21.16 -2.57 2.17
C ALA A 358 19.63 -2.64 2.16
N THR A 359 18.96 -1.60 1.67
CA THR A 359 17.50 -1.55 1.57
C THR A 359 16.96 -2.62 0.63
N GLY A 360 17.59 -2.80 -0.54
CA GLY A 360 17.22 -3.81 -1.51
C GLY A 360 17.27 -5.22 -0.90
N ARG A 361 18.32 -5.53 -0.13
CA ARG A 361 18.39 -6.79 0.62
C ARG A 361 17.27 -6.94 1.65
N ARG A 362 16.91 -5.89 2.40
CA ARG A 362 15.82 -5.97 3.39
C ARG A 362 14.46 -6.24 2.74
N VAL A 363 14.10 -5.43 1.74
CA VAL A 363 12.86 -5.60 0.98
C VAL A 363 12.84 -6.98 0.32
N GLY A 364 13.95 -7.40 -0.28
CA GLY A 364 14.11 -8.74 -0.87
C GLY A 364 13.96 -9.86 0.16
N ASN A 365 14.51 -9.71 1.36
CA ASN A 365 14.35 -10.69 2.44
C ASN A 365 12.88 -10.82 2.87
N ARG A 366 12.11 -9.73 2.84
CA ARG A 366 10.67 -9.79 3.13
C ARG A 366 9.91 -10.55 2.04
N MET A 367 10.18 -10.24 0.77
CA MET A 367 9.61 -10.99 -0.37
C MET A 367 9.99 -12.48 -0.31
N GLY A 368 11.25 -12.78 -0.05
CA GLY A 368 11.74 -14.14 0.11
C GLY A 368 11.11 -14.89 1.29
N ARG A 369 10.78 -14.20 2.40
CA ARG A 369 10.03 -14.82 3.52
C ARG A 369 8.61 -15.19 3.12
N GLN A 370 7.93 -14.35 2.34
CA GLN A 370 6.60 -14.69 1.83
C GLN A 370 6.68 -15.86 0.84
N ALA A 371 7.67 -15.86 -0.06
CA ALA A 371 7.93 -16.97 -0.97
C ALA A 371 8.18 -18.28 -0.20
N THR A 372 9.01 -18.23 0.85
CA THR A 372 9.30 -19.37 1.73
C THR A 372 8.04 -19.89 2.39
N ALA A 373 7.20 -19.01 2.94
CA ALA A 373 5.93 -19.39 3.57
C ALA A 373 5.00 -20.09 2.57
N PHE A 374 4.88 -19.55 1.35
CA PHE A 374 4.06 -20.13 0.29
C PHE A 374 4.53 -21.53 -0.11
N LEU A 375 5.84 -21.75 -0.23
CA LEU A 375 6.45 -23.03 -0.57
C LEU A 375 6.36 -24.10 0.54
N GLY A 376 5.73 -23.80 1.67
CA GLY A 376 5.56 -24.74 2.79
C GLY A 376 6.52 -24.52 3.97
N GLY A 377 7.20 -23.37 4.00
CA GLY A 377 8.09 -22.96 5.09
C GLY A 377 9.55 -23.39 4.92
N PRO A 378 10.43 -23.05 5.89
CA PRO A 378 11.88 -23.26 5.76
C PRO A 378 12.32 -24.72 5.62
N SER A 379 11.51 -25.67 6.10
CA SER A 379 11.76 -27.11 5.95
C SER A 379 11.62 -27.56 4.49
N ALA A 380 10.71 -26.95 3.73
CA ALA A 380 10.46 -27.27 2.32
C ALA A 380 11.56 -26.76 1.36
N LEU A 381 12.52 -25.98 1.87
CA LEU A 381 13.68 -25.47 1.11
C LEU A 381 14.95 -26.30 1.36
N ARG A 382 14.89 -27.35 2.18
CA ARG A 382 16.06 -28.20 2.42
C ARG A 382 16.22 -29.16 1.24
N PRO A 383 17.45 -29.37 0.73
CA PRO A 383 17.67 -30.43 -0.24
C PRO A 383 17.25 -31.78 0.38
N PRO A 384 16.70 -32.71 -0.42
CA PRO A 384 16.42 -34.06 0.06
C PRO A 384 17.74 -34.65 0.60
N VAL A 385 17.68 -35.16 1.83
CA VAL A 385 18.80 -35.81 2.52
C VAL A 385 19.04 -37.19 1.91
#